data_AF-A0A5T6X7K6-F1
#
_entry.id   AF-A0A5T6X7K6-F1
#
_cell.length_a   1.000
_cell.length_b   1.000
_cell.length_c   1.000
_cell.angle_alpha   90.00
_cell.angle_beta   90.00
_cell.angle_gamma   90.00
#
_symmetry.space_group_name_H-M   'P 1'
#
loop_
_entity.id
_entity.type
_entity.pdbx_description
1 polymer ?
#
loop_
_entity_poly.entity_id
_entity_poly.type
_entity_poly.pdbx_seq_one_letter_code
_entity_poly.pdbx_strand_id
1 'polypeptide(L)'
;VSVKRRRKPATSKKEKSSSREGDYMEGADGNVYVLRKTYQNEEAAKRAAAAKWQQLQRGAAEFSITLARGRADLYPEMHGSVSGFKTDIDNEDWIIAKAEHTIDENGFTTHLEMELKIPEWIAEKE
;
A
#
# COMPACT_ATOMS: atom_id res chain seq x y z
N VAL A 1 -21.33 19.10 -62.20
CA VAL A 1 -21.62 18.80 -60.78
C VAL A 1 -20.32 18.39 -60.11
N SER A 2 -19.70 19.26 -59.32
CA SER A 2 -18.37 19.06 -58.72
C SER A 2 -18.48 18.65 -57.24
N VAL A 3 -18.03 17.45 -56.91
CA VAL A 3 -18.13 16.89 -55.55
C VAL A 3 -16.94 17.36 -54.71
N LYS A 4 -17.19 18.26 -53.76
CA LYS A 4 -16.19 18.87 -52.87
C LYS A 4 -15.96 17.94 -51.65
N ARG A 5 -14.88 17.15 -51.65
CA ARG A 5 -14.47 16.35 -50.48
C ARG A 5 -13.99 17.25 -49.34
N ARG A 6 -14.71 17.28 -48.23
CA ARG A 6 -14.34 17.95 -46.96
C ARG A 6 -13.28 17.11 -46.25
N ARG A 7 -12.05 17.61 -46.13
CA ARG A 7 -11.01 17.01 -45.27
C ARG A 7 -11.25 17.46 -43.82
N LYS A 8 -11.35 16.50 -42.89
CA LYS A 8 -11.43 16.76 -41.44
C LYS A 8 -10.06 17.24 -40.93
N PRO A 9 -9.98 18.25 -40.05
CA PRO A 9 -8.70 18.70 -39.50
C PRO A 9 -8.13 17.63 -38.56
N ALA A 10 -6.83 17.37 -38.69
CA ALA A 10 -6.11 16.46 -37.83
C ALA A 10 -5.98 17.07 -36.43
N THR A 11 -6.47 16.37 -35.41
CA THR A 11 -6.19 16.68 -34.01
C THR A 11 -4.68 16.56 -33.77
N SER A 12 -4.05 17.69 -33.44
CA SER A 12 -2.67 17.77 -33.00
C SER A 12 -2.46 16.84 -31.81
N LYS A 13 -1.68 15.77 -32.01
CA LYS A 13 -1.13 14.98 -30.92
C LYS A 13 -0.21 15.92 -30.13
N LYS A 14 -0.60 16.30 -28.92
CA LYS A 14 0.30 16.96 -27.96
C LYS A 14 1.57 16.12 -27.86
N GLU A 15 2.71 16.73 -28.18
CA GLU A 15 4.02 16.14 -27.97
C GLU A 15 4.12 15.66 -26.53
N LYS A 16 4.55 14.41 -26.37
CA LYS A 16 4.88 13.88 -25.06
C LYS A 16 6.08 14.69 -24.58
N SER A 17 5.88 15.49 -23.52
CA SER A 17 6.95 16.23 -22.88
C SER A 17 8.08 15.25 -22.53
N SER A 18 9.19 15.36 -23.26
CA SER A 18 10.47 14.73 -22.95
C SER A 18 11.35 15.67 -22.13
N SER A 19 10.77 16.74 -21.57
CA SER A 19 11.43 17.57 -20.57
C SER A 19 11.22 16.96 -19.20
N ARG A 20 12.31 16.92 -18.44
CA ARG A 20 12.40 16.43 -17.07
C ARG A 20 11.76 17.46 -16.13
N GLU A 21 10.46 17.67 -16.28
CA GLU A 21 9.70 18.70 -15.59
C GLU A 21 8.94 18.06 -14.43
N GLY A 22 9.26 18.50 -13.20
CA GLY A 22 8.61 18.10 -11.95
C GLY A 22 9.31 16.96 -11.20
N ASP A 23 10.22 17.30 -10.28
CA ASP A 23 10.60 16.39 -9.21
C ASP A 23 9.54 16.53 -8.10
N TYR A 24 8.82 15.45 -7.81
CA TYR A 24 7.84 15.40 -6.73
C TYR A 24 8.22 14.28 -5.77
N MET A 25 8.47 14.67 -4.53
CA MET A 25 8.82 13.77 -3.44
C MET A 25 7.65 13.73 -2.45
N GLU A 26 7.29 12.53 -2.01
CA GLU A 26 6.30 12.32 -0.97
C GLU A 26 6.93 11.41 0.10
N GLY A 27 7.04 11.88 1.34
CA GLY A 27 7.67 11.15 2.45
C GLY A 27 8.71 11.97 3.22
N ALA A 28 9.49 11.28 4.07
CA ALA A 28 10.55 11.88 4.88
C ALA A 28 11.87 11.99 4.11
N ASP A 29 12.63 13.06 4.35
CA ASP A 29 13.96 13.36 3.79
C ASP A 29 15.02 12.35 4.25
N GLY A 30 14.97 11.14 3.72
CA GLY A 30 15.86 10.04 4.09
C GLY A 30 16.01 9.03 2.96
N ASN A 31 15.49 7.83 3.16
CA ASN A 31 15.58 6.75 2.17
C ASN A 31 14.55 6.95 1.04
N VAL A 32 14.95 7.68 -0.02
CA VAL A 32 14.08 8.03 -1.14
C VAL A 32 13.97 6.88 -2.15
N TYR A 33 12.73 6.45 -2.42
CA TYR A 33 12.44 5.48 -3.49
C TYR A 33 11.92 6.19 -4.75
N VAL A 34 12.71 6.16 -5.83
CA VAL A 34 12.36 6.84 -7.09
C VAL A 34 11.56 5.91 -8.02
N LEU A 35 10.33 6.31 -8.37
CA LEU A 35 9.53 5.62 -9.38
C LEU A 35 10.13 5.85 -10.78
N ARG A 36 10.71 4.81 -11.38
CA ARG A 36 11.32 4.87 -12.74
C ARG A 36 10.31 4.99 -13.89
N LYS A 37 9.02 4.81 -13.61
CA LYS A 37 7.96 4.81 -14.62
C LYS A 37 7.47 6.24 -14.85
N THR A 38 7.42 6.65 -16.11
CA THR A 38 6.76 7.90 -16.50
C THR A 38 5.24 7.70 -16.55
N TYR A 39 4.49 8.56 -15.87
CA TYR A 39 3.03 8.54 -15.83
C TYR A 39 2.42 9.54 -16.82
N GLN A 40 1.15 9.37 -17.14
CA GLN A 40 0.45 10.17 -18.16
C GLN A 40 0.07 11.58 -17.69
N ASN A 41 -0.15 11.75 -16.39
CA ASN A 41 -0.50 13.00 -15.74
C ASN A 41 0.16 13.08 -14.35
N GLU A 42 0.26 14.31 -13.82
CA GLU A 42 0.81 14.59 -12.49
C GLU A 42 0.02 13.85 -11.38
N GLU A 43 -1.31 13.86 -11.45
CA GLU A 43 -2.16 13.19 -10.46
C GLU A 43 -1.92 11.67 -10.39
N ALA A 44 -1.63 10.99 -11.52
CA ALA A 44 -1.28 9.58 -11.47
C ALA A 44 0.14 9.35 -10.93
N ALA A 45 1.07 10.29 -11.16
CA ALA A 45 2.40 10.22 -10.56
C ALA A 45 2.30 10.35 -9.03
N LYS A 46 1.54 11.33 -8.53
CA LYS A 46 1.28 11.55 -7.09
C LYS A 46 0.61 10.33 -6.45
N ARG A 47 -0.51 9.85 -6.99
CA ARG A 47 -1.17 8.63 -6.47
C ARG A 47 -0.27 7.40 -6.51
N ALA A 48 0.58 7.27 -7.54
CA ALA A 48 1.51 6.14 -7.61
C ALA A 48 2.63 6.25 -6.58
N ALA A 49 3.13 7.47 -6.31
CA ALA A 49 4.08 7.73 -5.24
C ALA A 49 3.46 7.40 -3.87
N ALA A 50 2.25 7.90 -3.59
CA ALA A 50 1.51 7.62 -2.36
C ALA A 50 1.24 6.13 -2.13
N ALA A 51 0.73 5.44 -3.15
CA ALA A 51 0.49 4.00 -3.06
C ALA A 51 1.79 3.22 -2.82
N LYS A 52 2.91 3.65 -3.43
CA LYS A 52 4.22 3.03 -3.20
C LYS A 52 4.77 3.34 -1.82
N TRP A 53 4.59 4.55 -1.33
CA TRP A 53 4.97 4.95 0.01
C TRP A 53 4.20 4.16 1.08
N GLN A 54 2.88 4.04 0.91
CA GLN A 54 2.05 3.18 1.75
C GLN A 54 2.51 1.73 1.69
N GLN A 55 2.78 1.20 0.49
CA GLN A 55 3.28 -0.18 0.35
C GLN A 55 4.63 -0.40 1.05
N LEU A 56 5.55 0.57 1.01
CA LEU A 56 6.84 0.46 1.69
C LEU A 56 6.71 0.50 3.21
N GLN A 57 5.71 1.22 3.72
CA GLN A 57 5.39 1.21 5.14
C GLN A 57 4.66 -0.07 5.56
N ARG A 58 3.96 -0.75 4.64
CA ARG A 58 3.39 -2.09 4.91
C ARG A 58 4.55 -3.07 5.01
N GLY A 59 4.57 -3.88 6.06
CA GLY A 59 5.70 -4.76 6.38
C GLY A 59 6.92 -4.04 6.97
N ALA A 60 6.82 -2.76 7.38
CA ALA A 60 7.90 -2.10 8.13
C ALA A 60 8.18 -2.78 9.48
N ALA A 61 7.15 -3.41 10.07
CA ALA A 61 7.32 -4.44 11.08
C ALA A 61 6.27 -5.54 10.90
N GLU A 62 6.73 -6.77 11.06
CA GLU A 62 5.94 -7.99 10.96
C GLU A 62 6.03 -8.73 12.31
N PHE A 63 4.91 -9.28 12.75
CA PHE A 63 4.80 -10.04 13.98
C PHE A 63 4.02 -11.32 13.72
N SER A 64 4.60 -12.47 14.08
CA SER A 64 3.95 -13.77 13.95
C SER A 64 3.78 -14.43 15.31
N ILE A 65 2.60 -15.03 15.54
CA ILE A 65 2.28 -15.75 16.77
C ILE A 65 1.39 -16.95 16.49
N THR A 66 1.65 -18.06 17.18
CA THR A 66 0.79 -19.24 17.16
C THR A 66 -0.02 -19.32 18.45
N LEU A 67 -1.34 -19.20 18.34
CA LEU A 67 -2.27 -19.38 19.44
C LEU A 67 -2.52 -20.86 19.69
N ALA A 68 -2.19 -21.32 20.90
CA ALA A 68 -2.45 -22.70 21.35
C ALA A 68 -3.95 -23.02 21.42
N ARG A 69 -4.78 -21.99 21.69
CA ARG A 69 -6.23 -22.08 21.56
C ARG A 69 -6.64 -21.35 20.31
N GLY A 70 -7.05 -22.09 19.28
CA GLY A 70 -7.51 -21.52 18.04
C GLY A 70 -8.76 -20.67 18.24
N ARG A 71 -8.84 -19.57 17.48
CA ARG A 71 -9.95 -18.64 17.49
C ARG A 71 -10.44 -18.48 16.05
N ALA A 72 -11.61 -19.06 15.76
CA ALA A 72 -12.21 -19.01 14.42
C ALA A 72 -12.80 -17.62 14.09
N ASP A 73 -12.95 -16.75 15.09
CA ASP A 73 -13.44 -15.39 14.91
C ASP A 73 -12.40 -14.45 14.29
N LEU A 74 -11.13 -14.87 14.21
CA LEU A 74 -10.05 -14.06 13.66
C LEU A 74 -10.02 -14.19 12.15
N TYR A 75 -10.04 -13.05 11.46
CA TYR A 75 -9.97 -12.97 10.00
C TYR A 75 -8.97 -11.88 9.57
N PRO A 76 -8.44 -11.94 8.34
CA PRO A 76 -7.53 -10.92 7.81
C PRO A 76 -8.15 -9.52 7.84
N GLU A 77 -7.33 -8.48 7.92
CA GLU A 77 -7.71 -7.07 8.08
C GLU A 77 -8.37 -6.71 9.43
N MET A 78 -8.43 -7.65 10.38
CA MET A 78 -8.87 -7.34 11.74
C MET A 78 -7.77 -6.61 12.52
N HIS A 79 -8.18 -5.62 13.31
CA HIS A 79 -7.31 -4.91 14.25
C HIS A 79 -7.14 -5.72 15.54
N GLY A 80 -5.91 -5.82 16.03
CA GLY A 80 -5.55 -6.51 17.26
C GLY A 80 -4.53 -5.73 18.07
N SER A 81 -4.59 -5.91 19.39
CA SER A 81 -3.51 -5.55 20.31
C SER A 81 -2.86 -6.83 20.82
N VAL A 82 -1.55 -6.80 20.99
CA VAL A 82 -0.79 -7.89 21.57
C VAL A 82 -0.41 -7.47 22.99
N SER A 83 -0.54 -8.37 23.96
CA SER A 83 -0.22 -8.10 25.35
C SER A 83 0.87 -9.03 25.88
N GLY A 84 1.82 -8.49 26.66
CA GLY A 84 2.86 -9.27 27.34
C GLY A 84 4.18 -9.38 26.58
N PHE A 85 4.38 -8.53 25.57
CA PHE A 85 5.64 -8.37 24.86
C PHE A 85 6.36 -7.09 25.33
N LYS A 86 7.44 -6.71 24.64
CA LYS A 86 8.11 -5.44 24.89
C LYS A 86 7.13 -4.28 24.65
N THR A 87 7.32 -3.18 25.37
CA THR A 87 6.49 -1.97 25.26
C THR A 87 6.38 -1.43 23.85
N ASP A 88 7.43 -1.56 23.03
CA ASP A 88 7.46 -1.18 21.60
C ASP A 88 6.73 -2.17 20.66
N ILE A 89 6.09 -3.20 21.21
CA ILE A 89 5.24 -4.16 20.47
C ILE A 89 3.80 -4.05 21.00
N ASP A 90 3.66 -3.84 22.31
CA ASP A 90 2.40 -3.75 23.03
C ASP A 90 1.65 -2.44 22.76
N ASN A 91 2.37 -1.34 22.50
CA ASN A 91 1.78 -0.01 22.29
C ASN A 91 1.20 0.19 20.89
N GLU A 92 1.53 -0.71 19.98
CA GLU A 92 1.29 -0.59 18.56
C GLU A 92 -0.03 -1.25 18.15
N ASP A 93 -0.72 -0.66 17.16
CA ASP A 93 -1.92 -1.25 16.57
C ASP A 93 -1.52 -2.22 15.46
N TRP A 94 -1.88 -3.48 15.63
CA TRP A 94 -1.55 -4.55 14.70
C TRP A 94 -2.75 -4.86 13.81
N ILE A 95 -2.51 -5.09 12.52
CA ILE A 95 -3.50 -5.59 11.56
C ILE A 95 -3.15 -7.02 11.17
N ILE A 96 -4.13 -7.93 11.21
CA ILE A 96 -3.93 -9.32 10.79
C ILE A 96 -3.77 -9.37 9.27
N ALA A 97 -2.59 -9.71 8.78
CA ALA A 97 -2.31 -9.90 7.36
C ALA A 97 -2.78 -11.29 6.88
N LYS A 98 -2.54 -12.32 7.70
CA LYS A 98 -2.94 -13.70 7.42
C LYS A 98 -3.30 -14.43 8.70
N ALA A 99 -4.40 -15.17 8.64
CA ALA A 99 -4.84 -16.08 9.69
C ALA A 99 -4.93 -17.49 9.10
N GLU A 100 -4.18 -18.42 9.67
CA GLU A 100 -4.18 -19.83 9.29
C GLU A 100 -4.68 -20.64 10.47
N HIS A 101 -5.79 -21.36 10.27
CA HIS A 101 -6.38 -22.20 11.29
C HIS A 101 -6.09 -23.66 10.96
N THR A 102 -5.51 -24.38 11.91
CA THR A 102 -5.15 -25.80 11.75
C THR A 102 -5.89 -26.63 12.79
N ILE A 103 -6.44 -27.77 12.36
CA ILE A 103 -7.06 -28.75 13.24
C ILE A 103 -6.23 -30.03 13.12
N ASP A 104 -5.55 -30.41 14.20
CA ASP A 104 -4.76 -31.65 14.28
C ASP A 104 -5.08 -32.46 15.56
N GLU A 105 -4.33 -33.54 15.82
CA GLU A 105 -4.42 -34.33 17.05
C GLU A 105 -4.17 -33.50 18.33
N ASN A 106 -3.40 -32.40 18.24
CA ASN A 106 -3.20 -31.44 19.34
C ASN A 106 -4.34 -30.43 19.51
N GLY A 107 -5.38 -30.50 18.68
CA GLY A 107 -6.58 -29.67 18.76
C GLY A 107 -6.62 -28.55 17.72
N PHE A 108 -7.39 -27.51 18.03
CA PHE A 108 -7.56 -26.35 17.15
C PHE A 108 -6.53 -25.28 17.49
N THR A 109 -5.63 -24.98 16.55
CA THR A 109 -4.62 -23.94 16.67
C THR A 109 -4.84 -22.85 15.62
N THR A 110 -4.31 -21.66 15.86
CA THR A 110 -4.39 -20.56 14.90
C THR A 110 -3.05 -19.86 14.82
N HIS A 111 -2.45 -19.86 13.65
CA HIS A 111 -1.27 -19.10 13.32
C HIS A 111 -1.68 -17.74 12.75
N LEU A 112 -1.14 -16.67 13.31
CA LEU A 112 -1.44 -15.29 12.94
C LEU A 112 -0.17 -14.60 12.49
N GLU A 113 -0.26 -13.94 11.34
CA GLU A 113 0.74 -13.03 10.80
C GLU A 113 0.12 -11.63 10.84
N MET A 114 0.77 -10.71 11.54
CA MET A 114 0.29 -9.35 11.80
C MET A 114 1.31 -8.32 11.34
N GLU A 115 0.83 -7.19 10.82
CA GLU A 115 1.65 -6.06 10.39
C GLU A 115 1.27 -4.82 11.21
N LEU A 116 2.17 -3.84 11.29
CA LEU A 116 1.82 -2.56 11.89
C LEU A 116 0.75 -1.84 11.07
N LYS A 117 -0.28 -1.33 11.74
CA LYS A 117 -1.22 -0.41 11.12
C LYS A 117 -0.50 0.88 10.78
N ILE A 118 -0.52 1.21 9.50
CA ILE A 118 -0.07 2.51 9.03
C ILE A 118 -1.20 3.50 9.32
N PRO A 119 -0.96 4.52 10.15
CA PRO A 119 -2.00 5.48 10.46
C PRO A 119 -2.30 6.36 9.23
N GLU A 120 -3.58 6.55 8.94
CA GLU A 120 -4.04 7.22 7.72
C GLU A 120 -3.63 8.70 7.62
N TRP A 121 -3.18 9.34 8.70
CA TRP A 121 -2.70 10.74 8.67
C TRP A 121 -1.49 10.94 7.74
N ILE A 122 -0.77 9.86 7.39
CA ILE A 122 0.34 9.90 6.42
C ILE A 122 -0.18 10.04 4.98
N ALA A 123 -1.43 9.65 4.70
CA ALA A 123 -2.08 9.78 3.40
C ALA A 123 -2.70 11.17 3.15
N GLU A 124 -2.79 12.01 4.19
CA GLU A 124 -3.55 13.26 4.17
C GLU A 124 -2.70 14.54 4.27
N LYS A 125 -1.36 14.43 4.20
CA LYS A 125 -0.53 15.63 4.04
C LYS A 125 -0.58 16.13 2.59
N GLU A 126 -1.59 16.95 2.32
CA GLU A 126 -1.65 17.91 1.20
C GLU A 126 -0.48 18.91 1.22
#